data_AF-A0A969FW48-F1
#
_entry.id   AF-A0A969FW48-F1
#
_cell.length_a   1.000
_cell.length_b   1.000
_cell.length_c   1.000
_cell.angle_alpha   90.00
_cell.angle_beta   90.00
_cell.angle_gamma   90.00
#
_symmetry.space_group_name_H-M   'P 1'
#
loop_
_entity.id
_entity.type
_entity.pdbx_description
1 polymer ?
#
loop_
_entity_poly.entity_id
_entity_poly.type
_entity_poly.pdbx_seq_one_letter_code
_entity_poly.pdbx_strand_id
1 'polypeptide(L)'
;MSERKWSMVRQIVCVAILMLAVGMVQCFPCIANSQEPYTPPTEITVTMYHLSEEGAIPKDAKGRKIYTRCTPPNDIEFGCTAKTTDEYPYPYNTNPVTIDIERDYLLDVVPGELNPREFHRTAVAAQAVLARTYAYWHIHNPTKTIDNSTDFQVFVPHRFELAGRTSEDDPNVPDNPDDPCHSSNLDRYQQIVCNAVEDHRYISCQNNIAPAHTEFFADIPNRTNDGGTDCLRAVDDPISSHPKIEQDGHGRGLSQKGASRWVRGNLSGYVEKDAGRWSVQWDHPEQLLVHYYTGIHLREATTLEDTIPARRWNILDLRLDTPTGQYIPPFLVERSDFPMEITIQFQNTSTGDWDCQGRTYSLRYWWVKYGFTDYLSRNAVSVCGLSKGDPSTEVSFSINDLPEWGAGTYHIRFDIYEEILVTPPRGEWFEDGGWYPQNVELCIDCFSAYLPLLMKEASPSTPSGP
;
A
#
# COMPACT_ATOMS: atom_id res chain seq x y z
N MET A 1 64.86 -5.39 48.98
CA MET A 1 64.26 -4.24 48.24
C MET A 1 64.91 -4.25 46.86
N SER A 2 64.26 -4.34 45.71
CA SER A 2 62.94 -3.85 45.32
C SER A 2 62.62 -4.41 43.92
N GLU A 3 62.10 -5.64 43.80
CA GLU A 3 61.42 -6.08 42.56
C GLU A 3 59.90 -6.16 42.76
N ARG A 4 59.47 -6.57 43.97
CA ARG A 4 58.04 -6.54 44.35
C ARG A 4 57.42 -5.14 44.31
N LYS A 5 58.20 -4.08 44.58
CA LYS A 5 57.69 -2.70 44.47
C LYS A 5 57.44 -2.28 43.01
N TRP A 6 58.24 -2.76 42.06
CA TRP A 6 58.04 -2.43 40.64
C TRP A 6 56.87 -3.18 40.01
N SER A 7 56.60 -4.42 40.44
CA SER A 7 55.43 -5.19 39.99
C SER A 7 54.12 -4.54 40.42
N MET A 8 54.03 -4.05 41.66
CA MET A 8 52.83 -3.39 42.17
C MET A 8 52.60 -2.03 41.49
N VAL A 9 53.66 -1.26 41.22
CA VAL A 9 53.56 0.00 40.46
C VAL A 9 53.07 -0.24 39.03
N ARG A 10 53.53 -1.31 38.35
CA ARG A 10 53.05 -1.65 37.00
C ARG A 10 51.58 -2.04 36.97
N GLN A 11 51.10 -2.82 37.94
CA GLN A 11 49.68 -3.17 38.02
C GLN A 11 48.79 -1.95 38.31
N ILE A 12 49.22 -1.05 39.20
CA ILE A 12 48.47 0.17 39.50
C ILE A 12 48.43 1.10 38.29
N VAL A 13 49.53 1.23 37.54
CA VAL A 13 49.58 2.05 36.31
C VAL A 13 48.71 1.44 35.20
N CYS A 14 48.72 0.11 35.00
CA CYS A 14 47.85 -0.52 34.01
C CYS A 14 46.36 -0.38 34.34
N VAL A 15 45.96 -0.53 35.61
CA VAL A 15 44.57 -0.34 36.04
C VAL A 15 44.15 1.12 35.93
N ALA A 16 45.03 2.06 36.27
CA ALA A 16 44.76 3.49 36.11
C ALA A 16 44.62 3.90 34.62
N ILE A 17 45.46 3.35 33.73
CA ILE A 17 45.35 3.58 32.28
C ILE A 17 44.09 2.94 31.71
N LEU A 18 43.70 1.74 32.18
CA LEU A 18 42.46 1.08 31.76
C LEU A 18 41.22 1.85 32.24
N MET A 19 41.22 2.36 33.47
CA MET A 19 40.15 3.20 34.01
C MET A 19 40.06 4.56 33.30
N LEU A 20 41.19 5.15 32.88
CA LEU A 20 41.22 6.35 32.04
C LEU A 20 40.74 6.08 30.60
N ALA A 21 40.99 4.89 30.06
CA ALA A 21 40.51 4.48 28.73
C ALA A 21 39.01 4.16 28.74
N VAL A 22 38.47 3.56 29.81
CA VAL A 22 37.03 3.29 29.97
C VAL A 22 36.26 4.56 30.34
N GLY A 23 36.85 5.49 31.10
CA GLY A 23 36.27 6.80 31.42
C GLY A 23 36.27 7.82 30.27
N MET A 24 36.95 7.52 29.15
CA MET A 24 36.95 8.30 27.91
C MET A 24 36.22 7.61 26.75
N VAL A 25 35.28 6.70 27.04
CA VAL A 25 34.13 6.55 26.14
C VAL A 25 33.28 7.80 26.33
N GLN A 26 33.75 8.91 25.77
CA GLN A 26 32.93 10.08 25.55
C GLN A 26 31.76 9.59 24.71
N CYS A 27 30.62 9.47 25.37
CA CYS A 27 29.33 9.48 24.72
C CYS A 27 29.31 10.83 24.00
N PHE A 28 29.82 10.86 22.76
CA PHE A 28 29.57 11.98 21.87
C PHE A 28 28.06 12.14 21.93
N PRO A 29 27.54 13.28 22.41
CA PRO A 29 26.12 13.51 22.29
C PRO A 29 25.86 13.31 20.80
N CYS A 30 25.04 12.32 20.46
CA CYS A 30 24.43 12.28 19.14
C CYS A 30 23.82 13.66 19.01
N ILE A 31 24.44 14.52 18.21
CA ILE A 31 23.85 15.77 17.80
C ILE A 31 22.65 15.27 17.04
N ALA A 32 21.50 15.20 17.72
CA ALA A 32 20.23 15.00 17.10
C ALA A 32 20.16 16.17 16.13
N ASN A 33 20.40 15.88 14.85
CA ASN A 33 20.24 16.85 13.79
C ASN A 33 18.81 17.33 13.97
N SER A 34 18.67 18.56 14.46
CA SER A 34 17.38 19.23 14.62
C SER A 34 16.73 19.13 13.25
N GLN A 35 15.76 18.23 13.11
CA GLN A 35 15.02 18.12 11.87
C GLN A 35 14.43 19.49 11.60
N GLU A 36 14.59 19.98 10.38
CA GLU A 36 13.93 21.22 10.01
C GLU A 36 12.43 21.03 10.23
N PRO A 37 11.77 21.94 10.96
CA PRO A 37 10.34 21.82 11.21
C PRO A 37 9.61 21.85 9.86
N TYR A 38 8.87 20.80 9.57
CA TYR A 38 7.99 20.72 8.42
C TYR A 38 6.57 21.10 8.85
N THR A 39 5.90 21.92 8.04
CA THR A 39 4.48 22.24 8.21
C THR A 39 3.80 21.95 6.89
N PRO A 40 2.84 21.00 6.84
CA PRO A 40 2.07 20.74 5.64
C PRO A 40 1.43 22.01 5.08
N PRO A 41 1.57 22.27 3.78
CA PRO A 41 0.89 23.39 3.14
C PRO A 41 -0.61 23.11 3.07
N THR A 42 -1.41 24.17 3.19
CA THR A 42 -2.88 24.11 2.99
C THR A 42 -3.27 24.50 1.57
N GLU A 43 -2.39 25.19 0.84
CA GLU A 43 -2.64 25.72 -0.50
C GLU A 43 -1.53 25.31 -1.47
N ILE A 44 -1.89 25.23 -2.75
CA ILE A 44 -0.97 24.95 -3.86
C ILE A 44 -1.14 26.00 -4.95
N THR A 45 -0.02 26.48 -5.52
CA THR A 45 -0.03 27.38 -6.68
C THR A 45 0.25 26.58 -7.95
N VAL A 46 -0.73 26.53 -8.86
CA VAL A 46 -0.67 25.74 -10.11
C VAL A 46 -0.70 26.66 -11.32
N THR A 47 0.19 26.42 -12.29
CA THR A 47 0.08 27.04 -13.62
C THR A 47 -0.81 26.19 -14.52
N MET A 48 -1.91 26.76 -15.00
CA MET A 48 -2.93 26.04 -15.76
C MET A 48 -2.68 26.15 -17.27
N TYR A 49 -2.58 25.03 -17.96
CA TYR A 49 -2.41 24.94 -19.40
C TYR A 49 -3.56 24.17 -20.07
N HIS A 50 -3.74 24.40 -21.36
CA HIS A 50 -4.52 23.53 -22.24
C HIS A 50 -3.83 22.16 -22.29
N LEU A 51 -4.61 21.10 -22.15
CA LEU A 51 -4.16 19.71 -22.15
C LEU A 51 -4.84 18.93 -23.30
N SER A 52 -4.25 17.81 -23.68
CA SER A 52 -4.98 16.75 -24.40
C SER A 52 -5.89 16.00 -23.44
N GLU A 53 -6.85 15.21 -23.95
CA GLU A 53 -7.78 14.42 -23.11
C GLU A 53 -7.06 13.48 -22.12
N GLU A 54 -5.83 13.05 -22.44
CA GLU A 54 -4.96 12.25 -21.58
C GLU A 54 -4.22 13.07 -20.50
N GLY A 55 -4.52 14.37 -20.38
CA GLY A 55 -3.89 15.27 -19.41
C GLY A 55 -2.47 15.71 -19.77
N ALA A 56 -2.00 15.45 -20.99
CA ALA A 56 -0.66 15.83 -21.44
C ALA A 56 -0.65 17.21 -22.10
N ILE A 57 0.47 17.95 -21.99
CA ILE A 57 0.66 19.18 -22.78
C ILE A 57 0.68 18.82 -24.28
N PRO A 58 -0.18 19.43 -25.12
CA PRO A 58 -0.24 19.15 -26.55
C PRO A 58 1.12 19.34 -27.23
N LYS A 59 1.40 18.53 -28.26
CA LYS A 59 2.65 18.60 -29.02
C LYS A 59 2.40 19.10 -30.44
N ASP A 60 3.33 19.91 -30.95
CA ASP A 60 3.32 20.32 -32.35
C ASP A 60 3.73 19.16 -33.30
N ALA A 61 3.68 19.41 -34.61
CA ALA A 61 4.08 18.43 -35.63
C ALA A 61 5.55 17.96 -35.53
N LYS A 62 6.39 18.62 -34.70
CA LYS A 62 7.78 18.23 -34.44
C LYS A 62 7.94 17.54 -33.08
N GLY A 63 6.84 17.24 -32.38
CA GLY A 63 6.84 16.61 -31.06
C GLY A 63 7.20 17.56 -29.91
N ARG A 64 7.22 18.88 -30.13
CA ARG A 64 7.54 19.88 -29.10
C ARG A 64 6.28 20.25 -28.34
N LYS A 65 6.36 20.34 -27.02
CA LYS A 65 5.25 20.77 -26.15
C LYS A 65 4.84 22.21 -26.45
N ILE A 66 3.52 22.44 -26.57
CA ILE A 66 2.89 23.75 -26.80
C ILE A 66 2.22 24.17 -25.48
N TYR A 67 2.86 25.11 -24.79
CA TYR A 67 2.35 25.63 -23.52
C TYR A 67 1.36 26.77 -23.77
N THR A 68 0.08 26.45 -23.94
CA THR A 68 -1.00 27.44 -24.01
C THR A 68 -1.63 27.58 -22.64
N ARG A 69 -1.53 28.76 -22.02
CA ARG A 69 -2.09 29.01 -20.70
C ARG A 69 -3.61 29.19 -20.77
N CYS A 70 -4.31 28.68 -19.77
CA CYS A 70 -5.71 29.00 -19.55
C CYS A 70 -5.89 30.52 -19.38
N THR A 71 -6.89 31.08 -20.07
CA THR A 71 -7.17 32.52 -20.05
C THR A 71 -8.34 32.83 -19.12
N PRO A 72 -8.10 33.49 -17.97
CA PRO A 72 -9.19 33.90 -17.08
C PRO A 72 -9.96 35.12 -17.62
N PRO A 73 -11.27 35.22 -17.36
CA PRO A 73 -12.22 34.13 -17.09
C PRO A 73 -12.71 33.50 -18.41
N ASN A 74 -13.40 32.35 -18.31
CA ASN A 74 -14.19 31.74 -19.40
C ASN A 74 -13.45 30.86 -20.43
N ASP A 75 -12.25 30.34 -20.12
CA ASP A 75 -11.59 29.36 -20.98
C ASP A 75 -12.28 27.99 -20.89
N ILE A 76 -12.75 27.46 -22.01
CA ILE A 76 -13.48 26.18 -22.10
C ILE A 76 -12.61 25.03 -22.63
N GLU A 77 -11.33 25.29 -22.91
CA GLU A 77 -10.43 24.27 -23.42
C GLU A 77 -10.11 23.24 -22.33
N PHE A 78 -9.96 21.98 -22.75
CA PHE A 78 -9.64 20.89 -21.83
C PHE A 78 -8.30 21.20 -21.11
N GLY A 79 -8.25 20.91 -19.81
CA GLY A 79 -7.17 21.34 -18.93
C GLY A 79 -7.48 22.61 -18.15
N CYS A 80 -8.28 23.52 -18.70
CA CYS A 80 -8.85 24.64 -17.96
C CYS A 80 -10.16 24.26 -17.29
N THR A 81 -10.88 23.33 -17.90
CA THR A 81 -12.08 22.74 -17.34
C THR A 81 -12.22 21.34 -17.90
N ALA A 82 -12.83 20.45 -17.13
CA ALA A 82 -13.18 19.11 -17.57
C ALA A 82 -14.46 19.11 -18.42
N LYS A 83 -15.13 20.26 -18.51
CA LYS A 83 -16.37 20.45 -19.26
C LYS A 83 -16.15 21.48 -20.34
N THR A 84 -16.15 21.04 -21.58
CA THR A 84 -15.92 21.89 -22.75
C THR A 84 -17.18 22.67 -23.16
N THR A 85 -17.94 23.17 -22.18
CA THR A 85 -19.19 23.92 -22.37
C THR A 85 -19.11 25.29 -21.68
N ASP A 86 -19.86 26.25 -22.22
CA ASP A 86 -19.92 27.63 -21.67
C ASP A 86 -20.54 27.69 -20.26
N GLU A 87 -21.18 26.62 -19.78
CA GLU A 87 -21.81 26.57 -18.45
C GLU A 87 -20.78 26.34 -17.33
N TYR A 88 -19.63 25.72 -17.64
CA TYR A 88 -18.59 25.38 -16.66
C TYR A 88 -17.19 25.69 -17.20
N PRO A 89 -16.89 26.97 -17.48
CA PRO A 89 -15.57 27.33 -17.93
C PRO A 89 -14.55 27.32 -16.79
N TYR A 90 -13.28 27.61 -17.10
CA TYR A 90 -12.21 27.85 -16.14
C TYR A 90 -12.69 28.68 -14.92
N PRO A 91 -12.73 28.09 -13.71
CA PRO A 91 -13.44 28.69 -12.58
C PRO A 91 -12.65 29.78 -11.85
N TYR A 92 -11.39 29.98 -12.22
CA TYR A 92 -10.48 30.87 -11.50
C TYR A 92 -10.27 32.21 -12.21
N ASN A 93 -9.99 33.25 -11.41
CA ASN A 93 -9.78 34.62 -11.91
C ASN A 93 -8.31 34.91 -12.29
N THR A 94 -7.37 34.04 -11.96
CA THR A 94 -5.94 34.21 -12.23
C THR A 94 -5.31 32.93 -12.78
N ASN A 95 -4.15 33.09 -13.44
CA ASN A 95 -3.28 31.99 -13.84
C ASN A 95 -1.81 32.47 -13.78
N PRO A 96 -0.96 31.93 -12.87
CA PRO A 96 -1.22 30.82 -11.96
C PRO A 96 -2.35 31.05 -10.96
N VAL A 97 -2.98 29.97 -10.50
CA VAL A 97 -4.02 29.96 -9.48
C VAL A 97 -3.44 29.43 -8.17
N THR A 98 -3.90 29.96 -7.02
CA THR A 98 -3.64 29.38 -5.70
C THR A 98 -4.96 28.87 -5.13
N ILE A 99 -5.01 27.60 -4.74
CA ILE A 99 -6.21 26.89 -4.30
C ILE A 99 -5.93 26.02 -3.09
N ASP A 100 -6.98 25.66 -2.35
CA ASP A 100 -6.92 24.74 -1.22
C ASP A 100 -6.58 23.32 -1.70
N ILE A 101 -5.64 22.66 -1.02
CA ILE A 101 -5.19 21.32 -1.40
C ILE A 101 -6.29 20.28 -1.20
N GLU A 102 -7.03 20.35 -0.09
CA GLU A 102 -7.98 19.32 0.32
C GLU A 102 -9.38 19.55 -0.22
N ARG A 103 -9.80 20.81 -0.36
CA ARG A 103 -11.15 21.21 -0.75
C ARG A 103 -11.34 21.46 -2.24
N ASP A 104 -10.25 21.57 -2.99
CA ASP A 104 -10.29 21.90 -4.42
C ASP A 104 -9.33 20.96 -5.19
N TYR A 105 -8.02 21.13 -5.01
CA TYR A 105 -7.00 20.44 -5.81
C TYR A 105 -7.12 18.91 -5.80
N LEU A 106 -7.15 18.26 -4.63
CA LEU A 106 -7.20 16.79 -4.55
C LEU A 106 -8.54 16.21 -5.00
N LEU A 107 -9.64 16.98 -4.92
CA LEU A 107 -10.94 16.52 -5.39
C LEU A 107 -10.96 16.31 -6.90
N ASP A 108 -10.15 17.07 -7.65
CA ASP A 108 -10.00 16.92 -9.09
C ASP A 108 -8.83 16.00 -9.49
N VAL A 109 -7.72 16.02 -8.74
CA VAL A 109 -6.56 15.17 -9.04
C VAL A 109 -6.85 13.70 -8.83
N VAL A 110 -7.49 13.32 -7.71
CA VAL A 110 -7.74 11.91 -7.40
C VAL A 110 -8.56 11.21 -8.49
N PRO A 111 -9.74 11.71 -8.91
CA PRO A 111 -10.47 11.11 -10.02
C PRO A 111 -9.83 11.34 -11.39
N GLY A 112 -8.98 12.37 -11.55
CA GLY A 112 -8.19 12.61 -12.75
C GLY A 112 -7.08 11.57 -12.97
N GLU A 113 -6.48 11.10 -11.88
CA GLU A 113 -5.39 10.11 -11.91
C GLU A 113 -5.90 8.66 -11.77
N LEU A 114 -6.93 8.43 -10.95
CA LEU A 114 -7.48 7.11 -10.69
C LEU A 114 -9.01 7.14 -10.64
N ASN A 115 -9.64 6.68 -11.73
CA ASN A 115 -11.09 6.74 -11.87
C ASN A 115 -11.83 5.94 -10.76
N PRO A 116 -12.59 6.60 -9.85
CA PRO A 116 -13.23 5.95 -8.71
C PRO A 116 -14.35 4.97 -9.10
N ARG A 117 -14.78 4.98 -10.37
CA ARG A 117 -15.73 3.99 -10.90
C ARG A 117 -15.09 2.69 -11.32
N GLU A 118 -13.87 2.76 -11.84
CA GLU A 118 -13.15 1.61 -12.41
C GLU A 118 -12.29 0.89 -11.37
N PHE A 119 -11.84 1.63 -10.35
CA PHE A 119 -10.90 1.14 -9.36
C PHE A 119 -11.53 0.97 -7.98
N HIS A 120 -10.95 0.07 -7.18
CA HIS A 120 -11.45 -0.20 -5.84
C HIS A 120 -11.21 1.00 -4.90
N ARG A 121 -12.18 1.32 -4.03
CA ARG A 121 -12.13 2.49 -3.14
C ARG A 121 -10.87 2.55 -2.26
N THR A 122 -10.34 1.40 -1.83
CA THR A 122 -9.09 1.34 -1.05
C THR A 122 -7.87 1.77 -1.86
N ALA A 123 -7.85 1.47 -3.16
CA ALA A 123 -6.81 1.96 -4.06
C ALA A 123 -6.95 3.47 -4.31
N VAL A 124 -8.19 3.99 -4.36
CA VAL A 124 -8.47 5.44 -4.43
C VAL A 124 -8.00 6.17 -3.18
N ALA A 125 -8.22 5.59 -1.99
CA ALA A 125 -7.70 6.13 -0.73
C ALA A 125 -6.16 6.19 -0.72
N ALA A 126 -5.49 5.12 -1.17
CA ALA A 126 -4.04 5.13 -1.32
C ALA A 126 -3.59 6.22 -2.32
N GLN A 127 -4.26 6.35 -3.47
CA GLN A 127 -3.96 7.38 -4.47
C GLN A 127 -4.08 8.80 -3.89
N ALA A 128 -5.09 9.07 -3.04
CA ALA A 128 -5.25 10.38 -2.41
C ALA A 128 -4.07 10.74 -1.49
N VAL A 129 -3.60 9.80 -0.67
CA VAL A 129 -2.39 9.99 0.16
C VAL A 129 -1.16 10.27 -0.71
N LEU A 130 -1.00 9.54 -1.82
CA LEU A 130 0.12 9.76 -2.74
C LEU A 130 0.06 11.10 -3.44
N ALA A 131 -1.12 11.49 -3.93
CA ALA A 131 -1.30 12.77 -4.60
C ALA A 131 -1.00 13.93 -3.66
N ARG A 132 -1.49 13.87 -2.41
CA ARG A 132 -1.16 14.84 -1.37
C ARG A 132 0.34 14.90 -1.10
N THR A 133 0.96 13.74 -0.91
CA THR A 133 2.39 13.66 -0.62
C THR A 133 3.22 14.25 -1.76
N TYR A 134 2.86 13.97 -3.00
CA TYR A 134 3.55 14.47 -4.19
C TYR A 134 3.45 15.99 -4.30
N ALA A 135 2.26 16.56 -4.10
CA ALA A 135 2.05 18.00 -4.03
C ALA A 135 2.88 18.65 -2.93
N TYR A 136 2.85 18.09 -1.72
CA TYR A 136 3.64 18.55 -0.58
C TYR A 136 5.15 18.53 -0.89
N TRP A 137 5.64 17.47 -1.54
CA TRP A 137 7.05 17.33 -1.89
C TRP A 137 7.51 18.40 -2.88
N HIS A 138 6.71 18.70 -3.92
CA HIS A 138 7.05 19.74 -4.90
C HIS A 138 6.99 21.16 -4.32
N ILE A 139 6.03 21.44 -3.43
CA ILE A 139 5.96 22.70 -2.69
C ILE A 139 7.20 22.87 -1.80
N HIS A 140 7.60 21.80 -1.12
CA HIS A 140 8.79 21.80 -0.26
C HIS A 140 10.10 21.89 -1.06
N ASN A 141 10.13 21.38 -2.30
CA ASN A 141 11.31 21.35 -3.17
C ASN A 141 11.05 22.10 -4.49
N PRO A 142 10.99 23.45 -4.49
CA PRO A 142 10.45 24.28 -5.58
C PRO A 142 11.34 24.40 -6.82
N THR A 143 12.06 23.34 -7.17
CA THR A 143 12.96 23.29 -8.33
C THR A 143 12.22 23.12 -9.66
N LYS A 144 10.94 22.72 -9.61
CA LYS A 144 10.10 22.48 -10.78
C LYS A 144 8.84 23.33 -10.70
N THR A 145 8.36 23.72 -11.87
CA THR A 145 7.05 24.35 -12.02
C THR A 145 5.98 23.33 -11.67
N ILE A 146 5.05 23.72 -10.79
CA ILE A 146 3.80 22.99 -10.56
C ILE A 146 2.81 23.43 -11.65
N ASP A 147 2.39 22.48 -12.47
CA ASP A 147 1.40 22.68 -13.52
C ASP A 147 0.33 21.59 -13.50
N ASN A 148 -0.68 21.69 -14.34
CA ASN A 148 -1.84 20.83 -14.33
C ASN A 148 -1.72 19.54 -15.16
N SER A 149 -0.53 19.23 -15.69
CA SER A 149 -0.33 18.15 -16.66
C SER A 149 0.28 16.89 -16.05
N THR A 150 0.36 15.84 -16.87
CA THR A 150 1.10 14.59 -16.57
C THR A 150 2.61 14.76 -16.31
N ASP A 151 3.18 15.96 -16.50
CA ASP A 151 4.55 16.25 -16.03
C ASP A 151 4.64 16.41 -14.51
N PHE A 152 3.51 16.68 -13.85
CA PHE A 152 3.35 16.78 -12.41
C PHE A 152 2.22 15.85 -11.94
N GLN A 153 0.98 16.32 -11.98
CA GLN A 153 -0.24 15.56 -11.71
C GLN A 153 -1.37 16.19 -12.53
N VAL A 154 -2.21 15.37 -13.13
CA VAL A 154 -3.36 15.82 -13.91
C VAL A 154 -4.36 16.49 -12.98
N PHE A 155 -4.46 17.81 -13.10
CA PHE A 155 -5.41 18.63 -12.36
C PHE A 155 -6.30 19.38 -13.34
N VAL A 156 -7.51 18.88 -13.57
CA VAL A 156 -8.45 19.54 -14.49
C VAL A 156 -9.67 19.96 -13.68
N PRO A 157 -9.98 21.27 -13.56
CA PRO A 157 -11.12 21.74 -12.78
C PRO A 157 -12.41 21.06 -13.21
N HIS A 158 -13.29 20.80 -12.25
CA HIS A 158 -14.58 20.11 -12.44
C HIS A 158 -14.49 18.59 -12.73
N ARG A 159 -13.34 17.96 -12.49
CA ARG A 159 -13.22 16.49 -12.57
C ARG A 159 -14.00 15.79 -11.47
N PHE A 160 -14.10 16.38 -10.28
CA PHE A 160 -14.89 15.87 -9.17
C PHE A 160 -16.38 15.72 -9.53
N GLU A 161 -16.95 16.70 -10.23
CA GLU A 161 -18.34 16.72 -10.69
C GLU A 161 -18.64 15.66 -11.74
N LEU A 162 -17.60 15.17 -12.40
CA LEU A 162 -17.65 14.10 -13.40
C LEU A 162 -17.23 12.73 -12.83
N ALA A 163 -16.92 12.63 -11.54
CA ALA A 163 -16.43 11.40 -10.93
C ALA A 163 -17.39 10.22 -11.21
N GLY A 164 -16.90 9.23 -11.96
CA GLY A 164 -17.65 8.03 -12.34
C GLY A 164 -18.78 8.23 -13.36
N ARG A 165 -18.92 9.42 -13.95
CA ARG A 165 -19.83 9.68 -15.07
C ARG A 165 -19.15 9.29 -16.39
N THR A 166 -19.96 8.87 -17.37
CA THR A 166 -19.49 8.54 -18.74
C THR A 166 -19.83 9.60 -19.77
N SER A 167 -20.55 10.66 -19.37
CA SER A 167 -20.83 11.81 -20.20
C SER A 167 -20.53 13.08 -19.42
N GLU A 168 -19.93 14.06 -20.10
CA GLU A 168 -19.70 15.42 -19.61
C GLU A 168 -21.02 16.22 -19.49
N ASP A 169 -22.09 15.76 -20.14
CA ASP A 169 -23.38 16.46 -20.26
C ASP A 169 -24.29 16.35 -19.01
N ASP A 170 -23.97 15.49 -18.04
CA ASP A 170 -24.77 15.29 -16.81
C ASP A 170 -23.90 15.24 -15.55
N PRO A 171 -23.27 16.38 -15.20
CA PRO A 171 -22.45 16.48 -13.99
C PRO A 171 -23.30 16.50 -12.73
N ASN A 172 -22.80 15.89 -11.67
CA ASN A 172 -23.41 16.06 -10.36
C ASN A 172 -22.72 17.20 -9.60
N VAL A 173 -23.24 18.42 -9.77
CA VAL A 173 -22.65 19.61 -9.12
C VAL A 173 -23.00 19.61 -7.63
N PRO A 174 -22.00 19.63 -6.72
CA PRO A 174 -22.22 19.68 -5.28
C PRO A 174 -23.01 20.94 -4.88
N ASP A 175 -23.99 20.78 -3.97
CA ASP A 175 -24.83 21.89 -3.48
C ASP A 175 -24.14 22.80 -2.46
N ASN A 176 -22.93 22.44 -2.03
CA ASN A 176 -22.02 23.26 -1.21
C ASN A 176 -20.66 23.44 -1.91
N PRO A 177 -20.51 24.43 -2.81
CA PRO A 177 -19.29 24.60 -3.60
C PRO A 177 -18.06 25.04 -2.78
N ASP A 178 -18.25 25.67 -1.61
CA ASP A 178 -17.14 26.09 -0.74
C ASP A 178 -16.53 24.92 0.04
N ASP A 179 -17.30 23.83 0.20
CA ASP A 179 -16.86 22.59 0.84
C ASP A 179 -17.60 21.40 0.19
N PRO A 180 -17.16 20.99 -1.02
CA PRO A 180 -17.90 20.03 -1.84
C PRO A 180 -18.21 18.72 -1.10
N CYS A 181 -17.30 18.25 -0.26
CA CYS A 181 -17.46 17.00 0.48
C CYS A 181 -18.52 17.04 1.59
N HIS A 182 -19.01 18.22 1.96
CA HIS A 182 -20.14 18.40 2.87
C HIS A 182 -21.47 18.65 2.15
N SER A 183 -21.52 18.45 0.83
CA SER A 183 -22.75 18.60 0.04
C SER A 183 -23.75 17.48 0.33
N SER A 184 -25.04 17.79 0.28
CA SER A 184 -26.10 16.83 0.59
C SER A 184 -26.49 15.93 -0.59
N ASN A 185 -26.06 16.31 -1.79
CA ASN A 185 -26.40 15.67 -3.06
C ASN A 185 -25.24 14.87 -3.69
N LEU A 186 -24.20 14.51 -2.93
CA LEU A 186 -23.07 13.73 -3.47
C LEU A 186 -23.50 12.36 -3.96
N ASP A 187 -23.05 11.98 -5.16
CA ASP A 187 -23.22 10.62 -5.65
C ASP A 187 -22.18 9.65 -5.05
N ARG A 188 -22.34 8.36 -5.32
CA ARG A 188 -21.47 7.30 -4.76
C ARG A 188 -19.98 7.52 -5.07
N TYR A 189 -19.64 8.02 -6.26
CA TYR A 189 -18.24 8.12 -6.67
C TYR A 189 -17.60 9.36 -6.09
N GLN A 190 -18.34 10.46 -6.00
CA GLN A 190 -17.94 11.64 -5.23
C GLN A 190 -17.74 11.32 -3.75
N GLN A 191 -18.62 10.52 -3.14
CA GLN A 191 -18.43 10.04 -1.77
C GLN A 191 -17.14 9.22 -1.61
N ILE A 192 -16.78 8.39 -2.59
CA ILE A 192 -15.51 7.64 -2.56
C ILE A 192 -14.31 8.59 -2.58
N VAL A 193 -14.33 9.62 -3.44
CA VAL A 193 -13.26 10.63 -3.49
C VAL A 193 -13.17 11.43 -2.19
N CYS A 194 -14.30 11.90 -1.67
CA CYS A 194 -14.34 12.64 -0.41
C CYS A 194 -13.80 11.84 0.77
N ASN A 195 -14.25 10.58 0.93
CA ASN A 195 -13.73 9.70 1.97
C ASN A 195 -12.23 9.40 1.81
N ALA A 196 -11.71 9.40 0.57
CA ALA A 196 -10.29 9.21 0.30
C ALA A 196 -9.46 10.46 0.65
N VAL A 197 -9.99 11.65 0.40
CA VAL A 197 -9.29 12.92 0.67
C VAL A 197 -9.36 13.32 2.15
N GLU A 198 -10.42 12.98 2.87
CA GLU A 198 -10.58 13.26 4.32
C GLU A 198 -9.45 12.68 5.19
N ASP A 199 -8.74 11.67 4.69
CA ASP A 199 -7.69 10.96 5.43
C ASP A 199 -6.50 11.84 5.85
N HIS A 200 -6.29 13.03 5.27
CA HIS A 200 -5.25 14.04 5.60
C HIS A 200 -3.80 13.54 5.83
N ARG A 201 -3.52 12.26 5.60
CA ARG A 201 -2.21 11.65 5.81
C ARG A 201 -1.32 11.86 4.61
N TYR A 202 -0.02 11.89 4.87
CA TYR A 202 1.03 11.95 3.86
C TYR A 202 2.18 11.00 4.20
N ILE A 203 3.01 10.67 3.21
CA ILE A 203 4.14 9.77 3.36
C ILE A 203 5.42 10.56 3.60
N SER A 204 6.22 10.11 4.57
CA SER A 204 7.59 10.58 4.77
C SER A 204 8.58 9.42 4.63
N CYS A 205 9.82 9.75 4.27
CA CYS A 205 10.86 8.76 3.99
C CYS A 205 11.86 8.69 5.15
N GLN A 206 12.12 7.49 5.66
CA GLN A 206 13.03 7.28 6.79
C GLN A 206 12.65 8.14 8.00
N ASN A 207 13.65 8.48 8.82
CA ASN A 207 13.46 9.38 9.95
C ASN A 207 13.18 10.83 9.55
N ASN A 208 12.95 11.17 8.26
CA ASN A 208 12.61 12.54 7.85
C ASN A 208 11.10 12.79 7.99
N ILE A 209 10.70 13.93 8.56
CA ILE A 209 9.30 14.35 8.64
C ILE A 209 8.79 15.04 7.37
N ALA A 210 9.70 15.49 6.49
CA ALA A 210 9.33 16.07 5.20
C ALA A 210 8.70 15.01 4.27
N PRO A 211 7.79 15.42 3.38
CA PRO A 211 7.10 14.53 2.44
C PRO A 211 8.12 13.78 1.57
N ALA A 212 7.82 12.52 1.24
CA ALA A 212 8.61 11.72 0.33
C ALA A 212 8.30 12.06 -1.13
N HIS A 213 9.23 11.77 -2.05
CA HIS A 213 8.93 11.81 -3.48
C HIS A 213 8.14 10.55 -3.87
N THR A 214 6.83 10.69 -4.11
CA THR A 214 5.92 9.56 -4.37
C THR A 214 5.45 9.52 -5.82
N GLU A 215 6.09 8.68 -6.65
CA GLU A 215 5.64 8.47 -8.04
C GLU A 215 4.61 7.34 -8.13
N PHE A 216 3.67 7.45 -9.07
CA PHE A 216 2.67 6.41 -9.36
C PHE A 216 2.44 6.33 -10.87
N PHE A 217 1.95 5.18 -11.35
CA PHE A 217 1.76 4.92 -12.78
C PHE A 217 0.64 3.90 -13.01
N ALA A 218 0.23 3.71 -14.26
CA ALA A 218 -0.94 2.92 -14.61
C ALA A 218 -0.78 1.41 -14.35
N ASP A 219 0.25 0.77 -14.91
CA ASP A 219 0.44 -0.68 -14.78
C ASP A 219 1.86 -1.19 -15.08
N ILE A 220 2.22 -2.36 -14.52
CA ILE A 220 3.49 -3.04 -14.75
C ILE A 220 3.34 -4.55 -14.53
N PRO A 221 3.97 -5.41 -15.37
CA PRO A 221 4.02 -6.83 -15.07
C PRO A 221 5.04 -7.16 -13.97
N ASN A 222 4.59 -7.94 -12.98
CA ASN A 222 5.38 -8.64 -11.95
C ASN A 222 6.24 -7.81 -10.97
N ARG A 223 6.74 -6.62 -11.30
CA ARG A 223 7.72 -5.91 -10.46
C ARG A 223 7.89 -4.45 -10.86
N THR A 224 7.98 -3.54 -9.89
CA THR A 224 8.26 -2.11 -10.13
C THR A 224 9.72 -1.81 -10.45
N ASN A 225 9.97 -0.68 -11.09
CA ASN A 225 11.29 -0.13 -11.37
C ASN A 225 11.81 0.67 -10.16
N ASP A 226 13.12 0.65 -9.97
CA ASP A 226 13.78 1.46 -8.94
C ASP A 226 13.74 2.95 -9.33
N GLY A 227 13.37 3.80 -8.36
CA GLY A 227 13.30 5.25 -8.53
C GLY A 227 14.45 6.03 -7.91
N GLY A 228 15.48 5.35 -7.43
CA GLY A 228 16.74 5.96 -7.00
C GLY A 228 16.69 6.65 -5.65
N THR A 229 15.60 6.50 -4.89
CA THR A 229 15.51 7.00 -3.50
C THR A 229 15.31 5.84 -2.54
N ASP A 230 15.63 6.04 -1.26
CA ASP A 230 15.58 4.96 -0.28
C ASP A 230 14.19 4.37 -0.04
N CYS A 231 13.13 5.15 -0.26
CA CYS A 231 11.74 4.69 -0.17
C CYS A 231 11.10 4.38 -1.52
N LEU A 232 11.72 4.75 -2.64
CA LEU A 232 11.22 4.45 -3.98
C LEU A 232 12.06 3.36 -4.64
N ARG A 233 12.08 2.18 -4.02
CA ARG A 233 12.81 1.01 -4.50
C ARG A 233 11.91 0.13 -5.38
N ALA A 234 12.54 -0.65 -6.23
CA ALA A 234 11.84 -1.71 -6.96
C ALA A 234 11.27 -2.74 -5.98
N VAL A 235 10.01 -3.15 -6.17
CA VAL A 235 9.34 -4.17 -5.35
C VAL A 235 8.59 -5.16 -6.23
N ASP A 236 8.52 -6.41 -5.80
CA ASP A 236 7.77 -7.46 -6.50
C ASP A 236 6.26 -7.19 -6.43
N ASP A 237 5.57 -7.31 -7.56
CA ASP A 237 4.11 -7.17 -7.71
C ASP A 237 3.54 -8.44 -8.38
N PRO A 238 3.65 -9.63 -7.75
CA PRO A 238 3.34 -10.91 -8.38
C PRO A 238 1.85 -11.09 -8.75
N ILE A 239 0.94 -10.34 -8.11
CA ILE A 239 -0.47 -10.31 -8.52
C ILE A 239 -0.63 -9.74 -9.94
N SER A 240 0.36 -8.97 -10.40
CA SER A 240 0.44 -8.44 -11.75
C SER A 240 1.12 -9.43 -12.74
N SER A 241 0.92 -10.74 -12.55
CA SER A 241 1.50 -11.82 -13.37
C SER A 241 0.62 -12.28 -14.54
N HIS A 242 -0.62 -11.80 -14.64
CA HIS A 242 -1.53 -12.22 -15.70
C HIS A 242 -1.01 -11.80 -17.11
N PRO A 243 -1.06 -12.66 -18.15
CA PRO A 243 -0.43 -12.39 -19.46
C PRO A 243 -0.91 -11.17 -20.25
N LYS A 244 -2.05 -10.59 -19.86
CA LYS A 244 -2.62 -9.37 -20.49
C LYS A 244 -2.18 -8.07 -19.79
N ILE A 245 -1.32 -8.17 -18.78
CA ILE A 245 -0.78 -7.02 -18.08
C ILE A 245 0.42 -6.53 -18.86
N GLU A 246 0.39 -5.24 -19.19
CA GLU A 246 1.40 -4.57 -19.99
C GLU A 246 2.03 -3.44 -19.18
N GLN A 247 3.24 -3.05 -19.55
CA GLN A 247 3.88 -1.87 -18.97
C GLN A 247 3.17 -0.62 -19.47
N ASP A 248 2.57 0.14 -18.57
CA ASP A 248 1.89 1.40 -18.87
C ASP A 248 2.35 2.48 -17.87
N GLY A 249 3.13 3.44 -18.37
CA GLY A 249 3.82 4.45 -17.56
C GLY A 249 5.27 4.08 -17.20
N HIS A 250 5.88 4.86 -16.29
CA HIS A 250 7.31 4.74 -15.96
C HIS A 250 7.67 3.57 -15.04
N GLY A 251 6.67 2.95 -14.40
CA GLY A 251 6.84 1.73 -13.60
C GLY A 251 7.45 1.93 -12.21
N ARG A 252 7.55 3.16 -11.69
CA ARG A 252 8.18 3.45 -10.38
C ARG A 252 7.14 3.81 -9.34
N GLY A 253 7.27 3.30 -8.12
CA GLY A 253 6.32 3.52 -7.03
C GLY A 253 5.02 2.74 -7.20
N LEU A 254 3.86 3.36 -6.98
CA LEU A 254 2.59 2.63 -6.94
C LEU A 254 2.04 2.32 -8.34
N SER A 255 1.78 1.04 -8.61
CA SER A 255 0.98 0.59 -9.76
C SER A 255 -0.50 0.76 -9.45
N GLN A 256 -1.20 1.62 -10.18
CA GLN A 256 -2.62 1.90 -9.96
C GLN A 256 -3.51 0.66 -10.16
N LYS A 257 -3.29 -0.08 -11.26
CA LYS A 257 -3.98 -1.35 -11.49
C LYS A 257 -3.52 -2.42 -10.51
N GLY A 258 -2.22 -2.49 -10.19
CA GLY A 258 -1.69 -3.42 -9.18
C GLY A 258 -2.31 -3.21 -7.80
N ALA A 259 -2.42 -1.96 -7.35
CA ALA A 259 -3.06 -1.61 -6.10
C ALA A 259 -4.52 -2.07 -6.03
N SER A 260 -5.27 -1.88 -7.11
CA SER A 260 -6.65 -2.37 -7.20
C SER A 260 -6.74 -3.90 -7.27
N ARG A 261 -5.77 -4.59 -7.89
CA ARG A 261 -5.67 -6.06 -7.85
C ARG A 261 -5.51 -6.56 -6.42
N TRP A 262 -4.57 -6.00 -5.67
CA TRP A 262 -4.27 -6.40 -4.29
C TRP A 262 -5.49 -6.30 -3.39
N VAL A 263 -6.20 -5.17 -3.46
CA VAL A 263 -7.37 -4.96 -2.60
C VAL A 263 -8.60 -5.76 -3.02
N ARG A 264 -8.62 -6.25 -4.26
CA ARG A 264 -9.67 -7.15 -4.75
C ARG A 264 -9.34 -8.63 -4.56
N GLY A 265 -8.07 -8.98 -4.32
CA GLY A 265 -7.59 -10.35 -4.44
C GLY A 265 -7.93 -10.94 -5.80
N ASN A 266 -7.73 -10.17 -6.87
CA ASN A 266 -8.10 -10.54 -8.24
C ASN A 266 -7.02 -10.09 -9.22
N LEU A 267 -6.75 -10.88 -10.26
CA LEU A 267 -5.77 -10.57 -11.30
C LEU A 267 -6.17 -9.37 -12.18
N SER A 268 -7.43 -8.93 -12.12
CA SER A 268 -7.90 -7.70 -12.78
C SER A 268 -7.79 -6.49 -11.85
N GLY A 269 -7.27 -5.37 -12.36
CA GLY A 269 -7.30 -4.08 -11.65
C GLY A 269 -8.66 -3.38 -11.73
N TYR A 270 -9.54 -3.80 -12.63
CA TYR A 270 -10.85 -3.18 -12.85
C TYR A 270 -11.95 -3.87 -12.06
N VAL A 271 -12.79 -3.11 -11.33
CA VAL A 271 -13.82 -3.66 -10.44
C VAL A 271 -14.88 -4.49 -11.16
N GLU A 272 -15.17 -4.17 -12.42
CA GLU A 272 -16.17 -4.82 -13.27
C GLU A 272 -15.64 -6.05 -14.04
N LYS A 273 -14.32 -6.29 -13.99
CA LYS A 273 -13.69 -7.44 -14.67
C LYS A 273 -13.14 -8.44 -13.66
N ASP A 274 -13.37 -9.70 -13.93
CA ASP A 274 -12.78 -10.83 -13.21
C ASP A 274 -11.75 -11.51 -14.13
N ALA A 275 -10.48 -11.50 -13.72
CA ALA A 275 -9.41 -12.20 -14.44
C ALA A 275 -8.90 -13.43 -13.67
N GLY A 276 -9.61 -13.86 -12.63
CA GLY A 276 -9.21 -14.92 -11.72
C GLY A 276 -8.84 -14.37 -10.35
N ARG A 277 -9.14 -15.14 -9.30
CA ARG A 277 -8.75 -14.80 -7.93
C ARG A 277 -7.23 -14.86 -7.76
N TRP A 278 -6.73 -14.08 -6.82
CA TRP A 278 -5.39 -14.17 -6.27
C TRP A 278 -5.41 -14.83 -4.88
N SER A 279 -4.26 -15.33 -4.44
CA SER A 279 -4.10 -16.04 -3.16
C SER A 279 -4.23 -15.13 -1.94
N VAL A 280 -4.08 -13.82 -2.13
CA VAL A 280 -4.05 -12.81 -1.07
C VAL A 280 -4.95 -11.63 -1.45
N GLN A 281 -5.56 -11.01 -0.45
CA GLN A 281 -6.28 -9.74 -0.56
C GLN A 281 -5.84 -8.81 0.57
N TRP A 282 -5.72 -7.50 0.29
CA TRP A 282 -5.43 -6.48 1.31
C TRP A 282 -6.62 -5.54 1.50
N ASP A 283 -7.05 -5.31 2.73
CA ASP A 283 -8.26 -4.51 2.98
C ASP A 283 -7.96 -3.04 3.29
N HIS A 284 -6.69 -2.71 3.51
CA HIS A 284 -6.23 -1.44 4.07
C HIS A 284 -5.31 -0.68 3.10
N PRO A 285 -5.50 0.65 2.90
CA PRO A 285 -4.62 1.43 2.03
C PRO A 285 -3.17 1.45 2.55
N GLU A 286 -2.97 1.36 3.86
CA GLU A 286 -1.66 1.30 4.50
C GLU A 286 -0.82 0.14 3.94
N GLN A 287 -1.43 -1.03 3.71
CA GLN A 287 -0.74 -2.19 3.13
C GLN A 287 -0.23 -1.89 1.73
N LEU A 288 -1.01 -1.18 0.90
CA LEU A 288 -0.58 -0.73 -0.43
C LEU A 288 0.59 0.25 -0.36
N LEU A 289 0.48 1.26 0.52
CA LEU A 289 1.48 2.31 0.62
C LEU A 289 2.82 1.76 1.10
N VAL A 290 2.84 0.89 2.12
CA VAL A 290 4.10 0.33 2.63
C VAL A 290 4.69 -0.76 1.74
N HIS A 291 3.88 -1.33 0.84
CA HIS A 291 4.33 -2.27 -0.18
C HIS A 291 5.11 -1.54 -1.28
N TYR A 292 4.50 -0.51 -1.89
CA TYR A 292 5.09 0.22 -3.01
C TYR A 292 6.15 1.24 -2.59
N TYR A 293 6.15 1.66 -1.31
CA TYR A 293 7.14 2.60 -0.78
C TYR A 293 7.85 2.02 0.44
N THR A 294 9.14 1.76 0.27
CA THR A 294 9.96 1.03 1.23
C THR A 294 10.28 1.87 2.46
N GLY A 295 10.00 1.33 3.65
CA GLY A 295 10.46 1.91 4.91
C GLY A 295 9.92 3.31 5.22
N ILE A 296 8.74 3.63 4.69
CA ILE A 296 8.08 4.91 4.90
C ILE A 296 7.50 5.08 6.31
N HIS A 297 7.15 6.31 6.66
CA HIS A 297 6.20 6.61 7.71
C HIS A 297 4.94 7.19 7.08
N LEU A 298 3.78 6.85 7.63
CA LEU A 298 2.52 7.49 7.28
C LEU A 298 2.19 8.47 8.40
N ARG A 299 2.10 9.76 8.07
CA ARG A 299 1.98 10.85 9.05
C ARG A 299 0.67 11.57 8.90
N GLU A 300 0.08 11.91 10.03
CA GLU A 300 -1.05 12.83 10.09
C GLU A 300 -0.56 14.26 9.83
N ALA A 301 -1.15 14.98 8.86
CA ALA A 301 -0.69 16.32 8.50
C ALA A 301 -0.81 17.33 9.66
N THR A 302 -1.80 17.13 10.54
CA THR A 302 -2.06 18.06 11.65
C THR A 302 -1.12 17.88 12.84
N THR A 303 -0.72 16.63 13.16
CA THR A 303 0.09 16.30 14.34
C THR A 303 1.52 15.89 14.02
N LEU A 304 1.79 15.52 12.76
CA LEU A 304 3.03 14.90 12.28
C LEU A 304 3.36 13.54 12.90
N GLU A 305 2.42 12.98 13.68
CA GLU A 305 2.56 11.68 14.33
C GLU A 305 2.46 10.54 13.31
N ASP A 306 3.23 9.49 13.54
CA ASP A 306 3.13 8.26 12.75
C ASP A 306 1.81 7.56 13.06
N THR A 307 1.00 7.29 12.03
CA THR A 307 -0.31 6.65 12.19
C THR A 307 -0.26 5.12 12.00
N ILE A 308 0.91 4.58 11.63
CA ILE A 308 1.13 3.14 11.43
C ILE A 308 2.35 2.67 12.21
N PRO A 309 2.39 1.41 12.67
CA PRO A 309 3.55 0.90 13.39
C PRO A 309 4.80 0.80 12.50
N ALA A 310 5.96 0.88 13.15
CA ALA A 310 7.26 0.70 12.51
C ALA A 310 7.50 -0.74 12.02
N ARG A 311 6.90 -1.71 12.72
CA ARG A 311 7.01 -3.15 12.49
C ARG A 311 5.82 -3.64 11.69
N ARG A 312 6.06 -4.08 10.47
CA ARG A 312 5.02 -4.40 9.49
C ARG A 312 5.53 -5.31 8.38
N TRP A 313 4.61 -6.02 7.75
CA TRP A 313 4.89 -7.02 6.72
C TRP A 313 3.65 -7.28 5.85
N ASN A 314 3.82 -7.77 4.63
CA ASN A 314 2.69 -8.16 3.76
C ASN A 314 2.97 -9.53 3.11
N ILE A 315 1.96 -10.40 3.01
CA ILE A 315 2.03 -11.55 2.09
C ILE A 315 1.80 -11.05 0.66
N LEU A 316 2.61 -11.54 -0.28
CA LEU A 316 2.48 -11.27 -1.70
C LEU A 316 1.87 -12.47 -2.46
N ASP A 317 2.25 -13.70 -2.09
CA ASP A 317 1.67 -14.90 -2.69
C ASP A 317 1.61 -16.04 -1.66
N LEU A 318 0.60 -16.88 -1.79
CA LEU A 318 0.48 -18.14 -1.07
C LEU A 318 0.16 -19.26 -2.06
N ARG A 319 1.05 -20.25 -2.07
CA ARG A 319 0.97 -21.43 -2.93
C ARG A 319 0.81 -22.65 -2.05
N LEU A 320 -0.19 -23.46 -2.36
CA LEU A 320 -0.34 -24.78 -1.76
C LEU A 320 0.26 -25.80 -2.73
N ASP A 321 1.19 -26.62 -2.23
CA ASP A 321 1.73 -27.72 -3.02
C ASP A 321 0.69 -28.86 -3.06
N THR A 322 -0.35 -28.63 -3.85
CA THR A 322 -1.38 -29.64 -4.10
C THR A 322 -1.01 -30.43 -5.36
N PRO A 323 -1.27 -31.75 -5.39
CA PRO A 323 -1.02 -32.57 -6.57
C PRO A 323 -1.71 -32.07 -7.86
N THR A 324 -2.74 -31.24 -7.72
CA THR A 324 -3.54 -30.69 -8.82
C THR A 324 -3.07 -29.31 -9.31
N GLY A 325 -2.14 -28.65 -8.60
CA GLY A 325 -1.58 -27.35 -8.97
C GLY A 325 -2.60 -26.21 -9.04
N GLN A 326 -3.77 -26.36 -8.40
CA GLN A 326 -4.87 -25.43 -8.52
C GLN A 326 -4.80 -24.34 -7.44
N TYR A 327 -4.89 -23.08 -7.87
CA TYR A 327 -4.90 -21.91 -7.00
C TYR A 327 -6.35 -21.57 -6.59
N ILE A 328 -6.62 -21.57 -5.27
CA ILE A 328 -7.67 -20.82 -4.53
C ILE A 328 -9.12 -21.37 -4.49
N PRO A 329 -9.76 -21.37 -3.31
CA PRO A 329 -9.27 -21.93 -2.04
C PRO A 329 -9.23 -23.46 -2.17
N PRO A 330 -8.21 -24.13 -1.60
CA PRO A 330 -8.14 -25.58 -1.68
C PRO A 330 -9.30 -26.19 -0.88
N PHE A 331 -9.98 -27.14 -1.50
CA PHE A 331 -10.79 -28.10 -0.76
C PHE A 331 -9.84 -29.12 -0.16
N LEU A 332 -9.81 -29.20 1.16
CA LEU A 332 -8.95 -30.15 1.88
C LEU A 332 -9.80 -31.25 2.49
N VAL A 333 -9.31 -32.48 2.40
CA VAL A 333 -9.87 -33.65 3.08
C VAL A 333 -9.02 -33.93 4.32
N GLU A 334 -9.65 -33.94 5.49
CA GLU A 334 -9.08 -33.92 6.86
C GLU A 334 -8.00 -35.00 7.15
N ARG A 335 -7.76 -35.96 6.24
CA ARG A 335 -6.79 -37.06 6.42
C ARG A 335 -5.89 -37.39 5.24
N SER A 336 -6.27 -37.07 4.00
CA SER A 336 -5.42 -37.38 2.85
C SER A 336 -4.44 -36.26 2.52
N ASP A 337 -4.79 -35.03 2.91
CA ASP A 337 -4.09 -33.84 2.41
C ASP A 337 -3.13 -33.25 3.46
N PHE A 338 -2.96 -33.95 4.60
CA PHE A 338 -2.06 -33.55 5.68
C PHE A 338 -0.90 -34.56 5.86
N PRO A 339 0.35 -34.10 6.06
CA PRO A 339 0.76 -32.71 6.13
C PRO A 339 0.65 -31.98 4.78
N MET A 340 0.25 -30.72 4.84
CA MET A 340 0.12 -29.86 3.67
C MET A 340 1.30 -28.90 3.61
N GLU A 341 2.07 -28.94 2.53
CA GLU A 341 3.14 -27.96 2.31
C GLU A 341 2.57 -26.69 1.68
N ILE A 342 2.84 -25.56 2.31
CA ILE A 342 2.55 -24.24 1.76
C ILE A 342 3.83 -23.48 1.53
N THR A 343 3.85 -22.65 0.50
CA THR A 343 4.93 -21.68 0.26
C THR A 343 4.32 -20.29 0.25
N ILE A 344 4.89 -19.41 1.06
CA ILE A 344 4.47 -18.02 1.23
C ILE A 344 5.58 -17.13 0.70
N GLN A 345 5.26 -16.28 -0.27
CA GLN A 345 6.08 -15.13 -0.62
C GLN A 345 5.59 -13.94 0.21
N PHE A 346 6.47 -13.29 0.96
CA PHE A 346 6.13 -12.12 1.75
C PHE A 346 7.22 -11.06 1.70
N GLN A 347 6.87 -9.87 2.15
CA GLN A 347 7.72 -8.69 2.15
C GLN A 347 7.86 -8.13 3.56
N ASN A 348 9.09 -7.83 3.99
CA ASN A 348 9.32 -6.98 5.16
C ASN A 348 9.02 -5.53 4.75
N THR A 349 7.86 -5.00 5.14
CA THR A 349 7.49 -3.62 4.81
C THR A 349 7.89 -2.62 5.91
N SER A 350 8.57 -3.08 6.97
CA SER A 350 8.95 -2.29 8.16
C SER A 350 9.81 -1.06 7.82
N THR A 351 9.92 -0.13 8.76
CA THR A 351 10.83 1.03 8.64
C THR A 351 12.31 0.63 8.69
N GLY A 352 12.61 -0.56 9.23
CA GLY A 352 13.96 -1.13 9.37
C GLY A 352 14.08 -2.58 8.90
N ASP A 353 15.32 -3.02 8.75
CA ASP A 353 15.66 -4.41 8.43
C ASP A 353 15.45 -5.32 9.64
N TRP A 354 15.22 -6.61 9.40
CA TRP A 354 15.12 -7.64 10.43
C TRP A 354 16.46 -8.36 10.59
N ASP A 355 17.48 -7.63 11.06
CA ASP A 355 18.87 -8.10 11.14
C ASP A 355 19.12 -9.21 12.19
N CYS A 356 18.16 -9.42 13.09
CA CYS A 356 18.20 -10.35 14.22
C CYS A 356 19.38 -10.14 15.18
N GLN A 357 19.85 -8.90 15.32
CA GLN A 357 20.84 -8.55 16.34
C GLN A 357 20.17 -8.31 17.68
N GLY A 358 20.07 -9.37 18.50
CA GLY A 358 19.43 -9.33 19.83
C GLY A 358 17.91 -9.50 19.81
N ARG A 359 17.34 -9.77 18.63
CA ARG A 359 15.93 -10.08 18.39
C ARG A 359 15.85 -11.28 17.44
N THR A 360 14.75 -12.01 17.46
CA THR A 360 14.42 -13.00 16.44
C THR A 360 13.04 -12.69 15.88
N TYR A 361 12.85 -12.97 14.60
CA TYR A 361 11.56 -12.83 13.94
C TYR A 361 11.15 -14.20 13.42
N SER A 362 9.92 -14.60 13.70
CA SER A 362 9.37 -15.86 13.21
C SER A 362 7.98 -15.66 12.65
N LEU A 363 7.75 -16.13 11.43
CA LEU A 363 6.42 -16.23 10.86
C LEU A 363 5.74 -17.47 11.46
N ARG A 364 4.55 -17.29 11.99
CA ARG A 364 3.73 -18.32 12.65
C ARG A 364 2.29 -18.21 12.17
N TYR A 365 1.46 -19.18 12.53
CA TYR A 365 0.05 -19.16 12.18
C TYR A 365 -0.87 -19.71 13.26
N TRP A 366 -2.14 -19.29 13.19
CA TRP A 366 -3.25 -19.83 13.96
C TRP A 366 -4.27 -20.45 13.02
N TRP A 367 -4.88 -21.51 13.51
CA TRP A 367 -6.17 -21.96 13.00
C TRP A 367 -7.28 -21.14 13.64
N VAL A 368 -8.22 -20.68 12.82
CA VAL A 368 -9.37 -19.88 13.24
C VAL A 368 -10.63 -20.49 12.64
N LYS A 369 -11.67 -20.67 13.46
CA LYS A 369 -13.00 -21.13 13.02
C LYS A 369 -14.08 -20.51 13.89
N TYR A 370 -15.14 -20.00 13.27
CA TYR A 370 -16.24 -19.38 13.99
C TYR A 370 -16.86 -20.34 15.03
N GLY A 371 -17.00 -19.87 16.27
CA GLY A 371 -17.51 -20.66 17.40
C GLY A 371 -16.46 -21.52 18.12
N PHE A 372 -15.20 -21.48 17.69
CA PHE A 372 -14.08 -22.16 18.33
C PHE A 372 -13.03 -21.15 18.82
N THR A 373 -12.19 -21.58 19.76
CA THR A 373 -11.05 -20.78 20.23
C THR A 373 -9.90 -20.90 19.23
N ASP A 374 -9.28 -19.78 18.85
CA ASP A 374 -8.09 -19.76 18.00
C ASP A 374 -7.02 -20.73 18.53
N TYR A 375 -6.43 -21.51 17.63
CA TYR A 375 -5.41 -22.50 17.96
C TYR A 375 -4.08 -22.10 17.32
N LEU A 376 -3.14 -21.66 18.15
CA LEU A 376 -1.79 -21.30 17.73
C LEU A 376 -0.99 -22.55 17.37
N SER A 377 -0.44 -22.58 16.17
CA SER A 377 0.45 -23.66 15.75
C SER A 377 1.76 -23.66 16.51
N ARG A 378 2.35 -24.85 16.67
CA ARG A 378 3.74 -24.99 17.13
C ARG A 378 4.77 -24.76 16.02
N ASN A 379 4.33 -24.73 14.77
CA ASN A 379 5.20 -24.50 13.63
C ASN A 379 5.57 -23.02 13.54
N ALA A 380 6.85 -22.77 13.31
CA ALA A 380 7.40 -21.43 13.16
C ALA A 380 8.56 -21.50 12.18
N VAL A 381 8.67 -20.49 11.32
CA VAL A 381 9.81 -20.34 10.41
C VAL A 381 10.53 -19.05 10.75
N SER A 382 11.84 -19.14 10.96
CA SER A 382 12.70 -17.98 11.19
C SER A 382 12.74 -17.13 9.93
N VAL A 383 12.49 -15.83 10.07
CA VAL A 383 12.50 -14.83 9.00
C VAL A 383 13.55 -13.74 9.27
N CYS A 384 14.69 -14.16 9.80
CA CYS A 384 15.84 -13.30 10.08
C CYS A 384 16.63 -12.93 8.81
N GLY A 385 17.31 -11.78 8.86
CA GLY A 385 18.20 -11.29 7.81
C GLY A 385 17.48 -10.61 6.65
N LEU A 386 16.22 -10.21 6.84
CA LEU A 386 15.41 -9.63 5.77
C LEU A 386 15.57 -8.12 5.70
N SER A 387 15.99 -7.66 4.53
CA SER A 387 16.01 -6.23 4.20
C SER A 387 14.58 -5.71 4.10
N LYS A 388 14.35 -4.45 4.49
CA LYS A 388 13.07 -3.79 4.25
C LYS A 388 12.85 -3.55 2.76
N GLY A 389 11.60 -3.68 2.33
CA GLY A 389 11.18 -3.56 0.94
C GLY A 389 11.60 -4.78 0.14
N ASP A 390 12.75 -4.69 -0.51
CA ASP A 390 13.21 -5.66 -1.51
C ASP A 390 14.55 -6.31 -1.10
N PRO A 391 14.77 -7.60 -1.40
CA PRO A 391 13.88 -8.56 -2.06
C PRO A 391 12.73 -9.08 -1.20
N SER A 392 11.63 -9.49 -1.83
CA SER A 392 10.65 -10.36 -1.17
C SER A 392 11.26 -11.73 -0.86
N THR A 393 10.70 -12.45 0.10
CA THR A 393 11.22 -13.73 0.59
C THR A 393 10.17 -14.82 0.48
N GLU A 394 10.58 -15.98 -0.04
CA GLU A 394 9.76 -17.19 -0.01
C GLU A 394 10.15 -18.07 1.18
N VAL A 395 9.14 -18.56 1.90
CA VAL A 395 9.29 -19.52 3.01
C VAL A 395 8.25 -20.62 2.87
N SER A 396 8.63 -21.84 3.25
CA SER A 396 7.72 -22.99 3.20
C SER A 396 7.36 -23.46 4.61
N PHE A 397 6.09 -23.86 4.80
CA PHE A 397 5.59 -24.47 6.03
C PHE A 397 4.96 -25.82 5.73
N SER A 398 5.19 -26.76 6.64
CA SER A 398 4.36 -27.94 6.78
C SER A 398 3.22 -27.65 7.74
N ILE A 399 1.99 -27.62 7.25
CA ILE A 399 0.79 -27.54 8.08
C ILE A 399 0.37 -28.96 8.43
N ASN A 400 0.46 -29.32 9.71
CA ASN A 400 0.28 -30.71 10.18
C ASN A 400 -0.53 -30.82 11.49
N ASP A 401 -1.02 -29.71 12.02
CA ASP A 401 -1.64 -29.60 13.33
C ASP A 401 -3.09 -29.08 13.25
N LEU A 402 -3.83 -29.60 12.27
CA LEU A 402 -5.26 -29.32 12.10
C LEU A 402 -6.04 -29.64 13.39
N PRO A 403 -6.74 -28.67 14.00
CA PRO A 403 -7.58 -28.92 15.16
C PRO A 403 -8.78 -29.80 14.84
N GLU A 404 -9.20 -30.65 15.78
CA GLU A 404 -10.38 -31.52 15.67
C GLU A 404 -11.70 -30.73 15.83
N TRP A 405 -11.94 -29.73 14.98
CA TRP A 405 -13.19 -28.94 14.96
C TRP A 405 -14.19 -29.44 13.91
N GLY A 406 -13.84 -30.50 13.17
CA GLY A 406 -14.64 -31.12 12.12
C GLY A 406 -14.78 -30.27 10.86
N ALA A 407 -15.62 -30.70 9.92
CA ALA A 407 -15.81 -30.03 8.62
C ALA A 407 -16.24 -28.55 8.73
N GLY A 408 -15.93 -27.76 7.70
CA GLY A 408 -16.38 -26.38 7.53
C GLY A 408 -15.32 -25.44 6.98
N THR A 409 -15.63 -24.14 7.01
CA THR A 409 -14.70 -23.07 6.67
C THR A 409 -13.76 -22.80 7.84
N TYR A 410 -12.47 -22.72 7.53
CA TYR A 410 -11.38 -22.35 8.44
C TYR A 410 -10.69 -21.12 7.87
N HIS A 411 -10.01 -20.36 8.73
CA HIS A 411 -9.00 -19.41 8.31
C HIS A 411 -7.66 -19.82 8.92
N ILE A 412 -6.60 -19.71 8.12
CA ILE A 412 -5.24 -19.67 8.63
C ILE A 412 -4.87 -18.20 8.75
N ARG A 413 -4.66 -17.74 9.98
CA ARG A 413 -4.15 -16.41 10.28
C ARG A 413 -2.64 -16.50 10.39
N PHE A 414 -1.91 -15.74 9.59
CA PHE A 414 -0.46 -15.60 9.67
C PHE A 414 -0.08 -14.30 10.37
N ASP A 415 0.97 -14.33 11.19
CA ASP A 415 1.61 -13.12 11.71
C ASP A 415 3.09 -13.35 12.08
N ILE A 416 3.82 -12.24 12.25
CA ILE A 416 5.21 -12.22 12.69
C ILE A 416 5.26 -12.08 14.21
N TYR A 417 5.90 -13.06 14.85
CA TYR A 417 6.28 -13.00 16.25
C TYR A 417 7.72 -12.52 16.37
N GLU A 418 7.91 -11.40 17.06
CA GLU A 418 9.22 -10.91 17.46
C GLU A 418 9.54 -11.36 18.88
N GLU A 419 10.74 -11.89 19.10
CA GLU A 419 11.25 -12.23 20.42
C GLU A 419 12.55 -11.47 20.71
N ILE A 420 12.55 -10.68 21.76
CA ILE A 420 13.72 -9.94 22.26
C ILE A 420 14.53 -10.90 23.14
N LEU A 421 15.80 -11.09 22.79
CA LEU A 421 16.73 -12.00 23.46
C LEU A 421 17.30 -11.40 24.76
N VAL A 422 16.43 -10.89 25.62
CA VAL A 422 16.72 -10.47 27.00
C VAL A 422 16.38 -11.58 27.99
N THR A 423 16.75 -11.43 29.26
CA THR A 423 16.41 -12.41 30.32
C THR A 423 15.48 -11.76 31.34
N PRO A 424 14.23 -12.24 31.51
CA PRO A 424 13.56 -13.29 30.73
C PRO A 424 13.22 -12.81 29.30
N PRO A 425 13.13 -13.72 28.31
CA PRO A 425 12.70 -13.37 26.96
C PRO A 425 11.33 -12.69 26.99
N ARG A 426 11.14 -11.74 26.08
CA ARG A 426 9.86 -11.08 25.85
C ARG A 426 9.58 -11.12 24.36
N GLY A 427 8.37 -11.49 23.98
CA GLY A 427 7.96 -11.38 22.60
C GLY A 427 6.60 -10.74 22.47
N GLU A 428 6.33 -10.31 21.25
CA GLU A 428 5.17 -9.54 20.87
C GLU A 428 4.84 -9.85 19.41
N TRP A 429 3.55 -9.89 19.10
CA TRP A 429 3.09 -10.03 17.74
C TRP A 429 3.09 -8.67 17.04
N PHE A 430 3.22 -8.66 15.72
CA PHE A 430 3.10 -7.42 14.96
C PHE A 430 1.66 -6.90 15.03
N GLU A 431 0.66 -7.80 15.14
CA GLU A 431 -0.74 -7.42 15.39
C GLU A 431 -0.95 -6.70 16.73
N ASP A 432 -0.20 -7.07 17.78
CA ASP A 432 -0.24 -6.36 19.08
C ASP A 432 0.26 -4.92 18.96
N GLY A 433 1.13 -4.66 17.97
CA GLY A 433 1.61 -3.33 17.61
C GLY A 433 0.67 -2.55 16.68
N GLY A 434 -0.46 -3.13 16.28
CA GLY A 434 -1.45 -2.52 15.40
C GLY A 434 -1.26 -2.79 13.90
N TRP A 435 -0.39 -3.72 13.51
CA TRP A 435 -0.30 -4.14 12.10
C TRP A 435 -1.29 -5.27 11.77
N TYR A 436 -1.67 -5.41 10.51
CA TYR A 436 -2.72 -6.36 10.12
C TYR A 436 -2.17 -7.80 9.97
N PRO A 437 -2.71 -8.79 10.69
CA PRO A 437 -2.42 -10.19 10.40
C PRO A 437 -3.03 -10.58 9.05
N GLN A 438 -2.49 -11.62 8.42
CA GLN A 438 -2.91 -12.03 7.07
C GLN A 438 -3.73 -13.30 7.14
N ASN A 439 -4.99 -13.24 6.71
CA ASN A 439 -5.93 -14.36 6.80
C ASN A 439 -6.12 -15.04 5.45
N VAL A 440 -6.13 -16.38 5.45
CA VAL A 440 -6.35 -17.20 4.26
C VAL A 440 -7.48 -18.16 4.55
N GLU A 441 -8.56 -18.06 3.78
CA GLU A 441 -9.71 -18.96 3.92
C GLU A 441 -9.42 -20.33 3.32
N LEU A 442 -9.77 -21.39 4.05
CA LEU A 442 -9.71 -22.77 3.63
C LEU A 442 -11.06 -23.46 3.88
N CYS A 443 -11.38 -24.45 3.08
CA CYS A 443 -12.56 -25.28 3.27
C CYS A 443 -12.14 -26.73 3.52
N ILE A 444 -12.51 -27.26 4.69
CA ILE A 444 -12.21 -28.64 5.10
C ILE A 444 -13.49 -29.46 5.02
N ASP A 445 -13.48 -30.50 4.19
CA ASP A 445 -14.58 -31.45 3.98
C ASP A 445 -15.95 -30.84 3.59
N CYS A 446 -16.02 -29.60 3.08
CA CYS A 446 -17.32 -28.96 2.80
C CYS A 446 -18.12 -29.64 1.67
N PHE A 447 -17.51 -30.51 0.86
CA PHE A 447 -18.22 -31.28 -0.19
C PHE A 447 -19.10 -32.40 0.36
N SER A 448 -18.82 -32.91 1.56
CA SER A 448 -19.65 -33.97 2.18
C SER A 448 -21.10 -33.52 2.44
N ALA A 449 -21.35 -32.21 2.53
CA ALA A 449 -22.68 -31.62 2.67
C ALA A 449 -23.45 -31.46 1.34
N TYR A 450 -22.79 -31.45 0.18
CA TYR A 450 -23.41 -31.18 -1.13
C TYR A 450 -23.76 -32.45 -1.94
N LEU A 451 -23.09 -33.57 -1.69
CA LEU A 451 -23.36 -34.85 -2.36
C LEU A 451 -24.79 -35.42 -2.16
N PRO A 452 -25.51 -35.21 -1.03
CA PRO A 452 -26.87 -35.75 -0.87
C PRO A 452 -27.93 -35.10 -1.79
N LEU A 453 -27.67 -33.91 -2.35
CA LEU A 453 -28.65 -33.17 -3.17
C LEU A 453 -28.63 -33.60 -4.64
N LEU A 454 -27.44 -33.83 -5.21
CA LEU A 454 -27.32 -34.27 -6.61
C LEU A 454 -27.67 -35.75 -6.82
N MET A 455 -27.57 -36.60 -5.79
CA MET A 455 -27.97 -38.01 -5.90
C MET A 455 -29.45 -38.28 -5.59
N LYS A 456 -30.21 -37.29 -5.11
CA LYS A 456 -31.65 -37.47 -4.82
C LYS A 456 -32.55 -37.29 -6.05
N GLU A 457 -32.05 -36.65 -7.12
CA GLU A 457 -32.77 -36.51 -8.40
C GLU A 457 -32.52 -37.68 -9.38
N ALA A 458 -31.56 -38.56 -9.09
CA ALA A 458 -31.36 -39.79 -9.84
C ALA A 458 -32.23 -40.94 -9.29
N SER A 459 -33.56 -40.76 -9.31
CA SER A 459 -34.46 -41.92 -9.23
C SER A 459 -34.48 -42.63 -10.59
N PRO A 460 -34.28 -43.96 -10.66
CA PRO A 460 -34.23 -44.67 -11.92
C PRO A 460 -35.60 -44.66 -12.60
N SER A 461 -35.64 -44.21 -13.85
CA SER A 461 -36.78 -44.37 -14.75
C SER A 461 -37.14 -45.85 -14.84
N THR A 462 -38.38 -46.17 -14.48
CA THR A 462 -38.99 -47.49 -14.59
C THR A 462 -38.83 -48.04 -16.02
N PRO A 463 -38.40 -49.29 -16.22
CA PRO A 463 -38.34 -49.87 -17.56
C PRO A 463 -39.77 -50.08 -18.08
N SER A 464 -40.08 -49.53 -19.24
CA SER A 464 -41.26 -49.92 -20.02
C SER A 464 -41.06 -51.34 -20.53
N GLY A 465 -41.81 -52.28 -19.96
CA GLY A 465 -42.00 -53.63 -20.50
C GLY A 465 -42.93 -53.65 -21.72
N PRO A 466 -43.05 -54.82 -22.37
CA PRO A 466 -43.03 -55.04 -23.83
C PRO A 466 -44.20 -54.49 -24.64
#